data_AF-A0A7H9KFZ1-F1
#
_entry.id   AF-A0A7H9KFZ1-F1
#
_cell.length_a   1.000
_cell.length_b   1.000
_cell.length_c   1.000
_cell.angle_alpha   90.00
_cell.angle_beta   90.00
_cell.angle_gamma   90.00
#
_symmetry.space_group_name_H-M   'P 1'
#
loop_
_entity.id
_entity.type
_entity.pdbx_description
1 polymer ?
#
loop_
_entity_poly.entity_id
_entity_poly.type
_entity_poly.pdbx_seq_one_letter_code
_entity_poly.pdbx_strand_id
1 'polypeptide(L)'
;MYWVKLTVAERKRISDAYAAQAAQLQLSDNEELPRDVKRKVRAKVLRMIRAERKARTAKAQRTKAYRAAENTFTWQPARRR
;
A
#
# COMPACT_ATOMS: atom_id res chain seq x y z
N MET A 1 -5.79 7.45 -17.90
CA MET A 1 -5.47 6.19 -17.20
C MET A 1 -4.18 6.40 -16.41
N TYR A 2 -4.25 6.61 -15.10
CA TYR A 2 -3.08 6.97 -14.29
C TYR A 2 -2.05 5.84 -14.27
N TRP A 3 -0.90 6.04 -14.92
CA TRP A 3 0.27 5.18 -14.84
C TRP A 3 0.87 5.31 -13.42
N VAL A 4 0.35 4.52 -12.48
CA VAL A 4 0.95 4.43 -11.15
C VAL A 4 2.33 3.79 -11.32
N LYS A 5 3.40 4.55 -11.00
CA LYS A 5 4.76 3.98 -10.93
C LYS A 5 4.77 2.92 -9.82
N LEU A 6 4.80 1.66 -10.26
CA LEU A 6 4.93 0.48 -9.40
C LEU A 6 6.41 0.20 -9.17
N THR A 7 6.78 -0.04 -7.91
CA THR A 7 8.12 -0.52 -7.56
C THR A 7 8.33 -1.95 -8.04
N VAL A 8 9.58 -2.43 -8.10
CA VAL A 8 9.90 -3.81 -8.51
C VAL A 8 9.16 -4.82 -7.61
N ALA A 9 9.15 -4.59 -6.30
CA ALA A 9 8.44 -5.44 -5.34
C ALA A 9 6.92 -5.47 -5.58
N GLU A 10 6.31 -4.33 -5.90
CA GLU A 10 4.88 -4.25 -6.21
C GLU A 10 4.51 -4.94 -7.53
N ARG A 11 5.40 -4.89 -8.53
CA ARG A 11 5.25 -5.65 -9.77
C ARG A 11 5.31 -7.15 -9.50
N LYS A 12 6.27 -7.59 -8.68
CA LYS A 12 6.38 -8.99 -8.26
C LYS A 12 5.11 -9.47 -7.57
N ARG A 13 4.54 -8.69 -6.64
CA ARG A 13 3.26 -9.01 -5.99
C ARG A 13 2.08 -9.21 -6.97
N ILE A 14 2.04 -8.44 -8.06
CA ILE A 14 1.01 -8.65 -9.10
C ILE A 14 1.25 -9.97 -9.83
N SER A 15 2.51 -10.30 -10.15
CA SER A 15 2.89 -11.56 -10.77
C SER A 15 2.58 -12.77 -9.88
N ASP A 16 2.96 -12.68 -8.60
CA ASP A 16 2.70 -13.73 -7.60
C ASP A 16 1.18 -13.95 -7.43
N ALA A 17 0.40 -12.86 -7.44
CA ALA A 17 -1.05 -12.96 -7.38
C ALA A 17 -1.68 -13.59 -8.63
N TYR A 18 -1.08 -13.39 -9.81
CA TYR A 18 -1.49 -14.12 -11.01
C TYR A 18 -1.15 -15.60 -10.88
N ALA A 19 0.07 -15.97 -10.48
CA ALA A 19 0.46 -17.36 -10.28
C ALA A 19 -0.46 -18.07 -9.26
N ALA A 20 -0.79 -17.40 -8.14
CA ALA A 20 -1.73 -17.93 -7.16
C ALA A 20 -3.15 -18.12 -7.74
N GLN A 21 -3.61 -17.19 -8.58
CA GLN A 21 -4.91 -17.32 -9.23
C GLN A 21 -4.93 -18.42 -10.30
N ALA A 22 -3.83 -18.61 -11.03
CA ALA A 22 -3.69 -19.71 -11.99
C ALA A 22 -3.76 -21.06 -11.26
N ALA A 23 -3.03 -21.19 -10.15
CA ALA A 23 -3.07 -22.38 -9.30
C ALA A 23 -4.48 -22.67 -8.76
N GLN A 24 -5.23 -21.64 -8.35
CA GLN A 24 -6.63 -21.80 -7.91
C GLN A 24 -7.56 -22.29 -9.01
N LEU A 25 -7.31 -21.90 -10.25
CA LEU A 25 -8.09 -22.32 -11.41
C LEU A 25 -7.63 -23.66 -11.99
N GLN A 26 -6.59 -24.28 -11.39
CA GLN A 26 -5.94 -25.50 -11.90
C GLN A 26 -5.57 -25.39 -13.38
N LEU A 27 -5.27 -24.16 -13.84
CA LEU A 27 -4.81 -23.90 -15.19
C LEU A 27 -3.45 -24.58 -15.34
N SER A 28 -3.29 -25.39 -16.39
CA SER A 28 -2.01 -26.04 -16.67
C SER A 28 -0.92 -24.98 -16.92
N ASP A 29 0.35 -25.33 -16.73
CA ASP A 29 1.47 -24.38 -16.80
C ASP A 29 1.57 -23.59 -18.13
N ASN A 30 0.89 -24.05 -19.18
CA ASN A 30 0.84 -23.40 -20.50
C ASN A 30 -0.42 -22.54 -20.73
N GLU A 31 -1.38 -22.54 -19.80
CA GLU A 31 -2.65 -21.87 -19.99
C GLU A 31 -2.65 -20.47 -19.36
N GLU A 32 -2.73 -19.45 -20.21
CA GLU A 32 -2.79 -18.09 -19.73
C GLU A 32 -4.09 -17.80 -18.99
N LEU A 33 -4.02 -17.08 -17.86
CA LEU A 33 -5.21 -16.58 -17.18
C LEU A 33 -6.10 -15.77 -18.14
N PRO A 34 -7.43 -16.00 -18.12
CA PRO A 34 -8.38 -15.18 -18.87
C PRO A 34 -8.20 -13.70 -18.57
N ARG A 35 -8.33 -12.85 -19.60
CA ARG A 35 -8.07 -11.40 -19.52
C ARG A 35 -8.90 -10.71 -18.43
N ASP A 36 -10.15 -11.15 -18.24
CA ASP A 36 -11.03 -10.61 -17.20
C ASP A 36 -10.56 -10.97 -15.79
N VAL A 37 -10.05 -12.19 -15.61
CA VAL A 37 -9.47 -12.63 -14.34
C VAL A 37 -8.20 -11.84 -14.05
N LYS A 38 -7.29 -11.70 -15.03
CA LYS A 38 -6.08 -10.84 -14.91
C LYS A 38 -6.48 -9.41 -14.49
N ARG A 39 -7.52 -8.83 -15.11
CA ARG A 39 -8.00 -7.48 -14.79
C ARG A 39 -8.53 -7.38 -13.35
N LYS A 40 -9.33 -8.35 -12.89
CA LYS A 40 -9.87 -8.40 -11.52
C LYS A 40 -8.76 -8.54 -10.48
N VAL A 41 -7.84 -9.48 -10.67
CA VAL A 41 -6.70 -9.70 -9.78
C VAL A 41 -5.83 -8.45 -9.69
N ARG A 42 -5.48 -7.85 -10.84
CA ARG A 42 -4.69 -6.62 -10.89
C ARG A 42 -5.35 -5.48 -10.14
N ALA A 43 -6.65 -5.26 -10.33
CA ALA A 43 -7.40 -4.21 -9.64
C ALA A 43 -7.40 -4.42 -8.12
N LYS A 44 -7.58 -5.67 -7.66
CA LYS A 44 -7.53 -6.03 -6.23
C LYS A 44 -6.16 -5.73 -5.62
N VAL A 45 -5.08 -6.18 -6.27
CA VAL A 45 -3.70 -5.97 -5.79
C VAL A 45 -3.36 -4.47 -5.78
N LEU A 46 -3.71 -3.73 -6.82
CA LEU A 46 -3.50 -2.28 -6.87
C LEU A 46 -4.25 -1.53 -5.76
N ARG A 47 -5.48 -1.96 -5.43
CA ARG A 47 -6.23 -1.40 -4.31
C ARG A 47 -5.52 -1.65 -2.99
N MET A 48 -5.03 -2.86 -2.76
CA MET A 48 -4.26 -3.20 -1.56
C MET A 48 -2.98 -2.37 -1.44
N ILE A 49 -2.20 -2.25 -2.52
CA ILE A 49 -0.98 -1.44 -2.55
C ILE A 49 -1.28 0.02 -2.19
N ARG A 50 -2.36 0.59 -2.74
CA ARG A 50 -2.78 1.96 -2.41
C ARG A 50 -3.17 2.10 -0.93
N ALA A 51 -3.93 1.15 -0.40
CA ALA A 51 -4.31 1.15 1.01
C ALA A 51 -3.08 1.05 1.93
N GLU A 52 -2.13 0.18 1.61
CA GLU A 52 -0.89 0.02 2.36
C GLU A 52 -0.03 1.29 2.31
N ARG A 53 0.12 1.90 1.13
CA ARG A 53 0.82 3.19 1.00
C ARG A 53 0.15 4.28 1.86
N LYS A 54 -1.17 4.38 1.85
CA LYS A 54 -1.93 5.33 2.67
C LYS A 54 -1.76 5.06 4.16
N ALA A 55 -1.72 3.79 4.58
CA ALA A 55 -1.47 3.43 5.97
C ALA A 55 -0.04 3.81 6.42
N ARG A 56 0.95 3.58 5.56
CA ARG A 56 2.34 3.98 5.82
C ARG A 56 2.49 5.50 5.94
N THR A 57 1.87 6.27 5.04
CA THR A 57 1.92 7.74 5.11
C THR A 57 1.20 8.26 6.35
N ALA A 58 0.04 7.70 6.71
CA ALA A 58 -0.67 8.08 7.92
C ALA A 58 0.16 7.79 9.19
N LYS A 59 0.82 6.63 9.26
CA LYS A 59 1.72 6.30 10.38
C LYS A 59 2.89 7.28 10.46
N ALA A 60 3.54 7.58 9.34
CA ALA A 60 4.64 8.53 9.30
C ALA A 60 4.22 9.94 9.75
N GLN A 61 3.03 10.40 9.34
CA GLN A 61 2.48 11.68 9.80
C GLN A 61 2.21 11.68 11.31
N ARG A 62 1.63 10.61 11.86
CA ARG A 62 1.41 10.48 13.30
C ARG A 62 2.72 10.53 14.09
N THR A 63 3.75 9.81 13.64
CA THR A 63 5.07 9.84 14.28
C THR A 63 5.72 11.23 14.19
N LYS A 64 5.58 11.92 13.05
CA LYS A 64 6.07 13.30 12.91
C LYS A 64 5.35 14.27 13.85
N ALA A 65 4.02 14.18 13.95
CA ALA A 65 3.22 15.01 14.85
C ALA A 65 3.57 14.77 16.32
N TYR A 66 3.73 13.50 16.72
CA TYR A 66 4.15 13.13 18.07
C TYR A 66 5.53 13.68 18.42
N ARG A 67 6.53 13.48 17.55
CA ARG A 67 7.87 14.06 17.73
C ARG A 67 7.87 15.59 17.76
N ALA A 68 6.98 16.24 17.00
CA ALA A 68 6.86 17.69 17.05
C ALA A 68 6.30 18.16 18.41
N ALA A 69 5.32 17.44 18.97
CA ALA A 69 4.76 17.74 20.27
C ALA A 69 5.79 17.57 21.41
N GLU A 70 6.59 16.51 21.40
CA GLU A 70 7.67 16.30 22.39
C GLU A 70 8.75 17.39 22.33
N ASN A 71 9.07 17.87 21.14
CA ASN A 71 10.08 18.92 20.94
C ASN A 71 9.55 20.35 21.19
N THR A 72 8.26 20.52 21.46
CA THR A 72 7.70 21.86 21.72
C THR A 72 7.78 22.16 23.21
N PHE A 73 8.87 22.81 23.64
CA PHE A 73 9.00 23.36 24.99
C PHE A 73 7.94 24.46 25.20
N THR A 74 6.91 24.16 25.98
CA THR A 74 5.82 25.09 26.29
C THR A 74 6.13 25.83 27.59
N TRP A 75 6.88 26.92 27.49
CA TRP A 75 7.06 27.83 28.63
C TRP A 75 5.74 28.54 28.93
N GLN A 76 5.18 28.31 30.12
CA GLN A 76 4.05 29.08 30.62
C GLN A 76 4.55 30.15 31.61
N PRO A 77 4.31 31.45 31.35
CA PRO A 77 4.62 32.49 32.33
C PRO A 77 3.76 32.26 33.58
N ALA A 78 4.41 32.12 34.73
CA ALA A 78 3.75 32.07 36.02
C ALA A 78 2.94 33.37 36.21
N ARG A 79 1.61 33.27 36.16
CA ARG A 79 0.72 34.39 36.49
C ARG A 79 0.87 34.69 37.98
N ARG A 80 1.59 35.76 38.31
CA ARG A 80 1.68 36.29 39.67
C ARG A 80 0.32 36.91 40.02
N ARG A 81 -0.29 36.42 41.11
CA ARG A 81 -1.41 37.07 41.79
C ARG A 81 -0.86 38.02 42.84
#